data_AF-A0A7H0VHG2-F1
#
_entry.id   AF-A0A7H0VHG2-F1
#
_cell.length_a   1.000
_cell.length_b   1.000
_cell.length_c   1.000
_cell.angle_alpha   90.00
_cell.angle_beta   90.00
_cell.angle_gamma   90.00
#
_symmetry.space_group_name_H-M   'P 1'
#
loop_
_entity.id
_entity.type
_entity.pdbx_description
1 polymer ?
#
loop_
_entity_poly.entity_id
_entity_poly.type
_entity_poly.pdbx_seq_one_letter_code
_entity_poly.pdbx_strand_id
1 'polypeptide(L)'
;MDQTELQFWYFLIKGKLDDSTGGFCSYFSYGHRCGVALENIYAAAKKEGISKPTVIEMMRLDDWDDYKIPEAAIKVSENSFRLPGTDTFSLNSPSQVFTPPKGIAFSTEEGDFESELIKEGFVAYTKDENGVYEFQMVVDNSRLIEVFFKCANFIEPVDSLLIEMMEHWEMRTPELWAGKALCSKKEVLDFLKEHQSDTLENGFVELIVHSPIGLTNLRLCEHKKIQLHTESLEVFNSFIRAVINLGFKQTRDLYNIEYGYHHWHYRPSKSLNRDEFTQLLMDLDFEKLNLEI
;
A
#
# COMPACT_ATOMS: atom_id res chain seq x y z
N MET A 1 29.61 -10.79 -11.29
CA MET A 1 28.17 -10.53 -11.50
C MET A 1 28.09 -9.26 -12.31
N ASP A 2 27.42 -9.31 -13.45
CA ASP A 2 27.29 -8.15 -14.34
C ASP A 2 26.43 -7.10 -13.65
N GLN A 3 26.91 -5.86 -13.52
CA GLN A 3 26.22 -4.79 -12.80
C GLN A 3 25.05 -4.18 -13.60
N THR A 4 24.81 -4.68 -14.83
CA THR A 4 23.83 -4.18 -15.81
C THR A 4 22.39 -4.62 -15.55
N GLU A 5 22.11 -5.47 -14.55
CA GLU A 5 20.75 -5.96 -14.21
C GLU A 5 20.19 -5.44 -12.88
N LEU A 6 20.92 -4.56 -12.19
CA LEU A 6 20.48 -4.02 -10.90
C LEU A 6 19.90 -2.63 -11.07
N GLN A 7 18.70 -2.42 -10.52
CA GLN A 7 18.14 -1.10 -10.36
C GLN A 7 18.81 -0.40 -9.19
N PHE A 8 18.95 0.92 -9.28
CA PHE A 8 19.55 1.73 -8.23
C PHE A 8 18.52 2.68 -7.65
N TRP A 9 18.36 2.68 -6.32
CA TRP A 9 17.27 3.38 -5.66
C TRP A 9 17.76 4.24 -4.51
N TYR A 10 17.14 5.41 -4.36
CA TYR A 10 17.12 6.21 -3.14
C TYR A 10 15.92 5.82 -2.28
N PHE A 11 16.10 5.85 -0.95
CA PHE A 11 15.03 5.68 0.02
C PHE A 11 15.19 6.63 1.21
N LEU A 12 14.11 7.31 1.57
CA LEU A 12 13.98 7.95 2.88
C LEU A 12 13.30 6.99 3.85
N ILE A 13 14.02 6.57 4.89
CA ILE A 13 13.55 5.62 5.88
C ILE A 13 13.24 6.32 7.18
N LYS A 14 12.01 6.13 7.66
CA LYS A 14 11.56 6.48 9.00
C LYS A 14 11.69 5.27 9.93
N GLY A 15 12.11 5.48 11.17
CA GLY A 15 12.07 4.44 12.19
C GLY A 15 12.21 4.98 13.60
N LYS A 16 12.24 4.09 14.60
CA LYS A 16 12.46 4.45 16.00
C LYS A 16 13.91 4.22 16.40
N LEU A 17 14.52 5.21 17.03
CA LEU A 17 15.86 5.14 17.61
C LEU A 17 15.82 4.71 19.07
N ASP A 18 14.79 5.14 19.80
CA ASP A 18 14.47 4.73 21.15
C ASP A 18 12.94 4.81 21.39
N ASP A 19 12.50 4.70 22.65
CA ASP A 19 11.08 4.70 23.02
C ASP A 19 10.38 6.05 22.81
N SER A 20 11.14 7.15 22.70
CA SER A 20 10.67 8.52 22.59
C SER A 20 11.11 9.25 21.31
N THR A 21 12.16 8.76 20.65
CA THR A 21 12.80 9.40 19.51
C THR A 21 12.65 8.59 18.22
N GLY A 22 12.10 9.23 17.21
CA GLY A 22 12.10 8.75 15.83
C GLY A 22 13.24 9.37 15.03
N GLY A 23 13.59 8.74 13.92
CA GLY A 23 14.63 9.21 13.00
C GLY A 23 14.24 9.03 11.55
N PHE A 24 14.68 9.96 10.70
CA PHE A 24 14.74 9.83 9.26
C PHE A 24 16.18 9.66 8.80
N CYS A 25 16.39 8.69 7.91
CA CYS A 25 17.70 8.38 7.35
C CYS A 25 17.58 8.17 5.84
N SER A 26 18.47 8.79 5.09
CA SER A 26 18.61 8.63 3.64
C SER A 26 19.51 7.45 3.31
N TYR A 27 19.01 6.54 2.50
CA TYR A 27 19.72 5.35 2.04
C TYR A 27 19.74 5.25 0.51
N PHE A 28 20.74 4.55 0.01
CA PHE A 28 20.86 4.16 -1.40
C PHE A 28 21.12 2.67 -1.49
N SER A 29 20.50 1.99 -2.44
CA SER A 29 20.65 0.54 -2.57
C SER A 29 20.49 0.05 -3.99
N TYR A 30 21.31 -0.92 -4.36
CA TYR A 30 21.12 -1.71 -5.56
C TYR A 30 20.24 -2.93 -5.27
N GLY A 31 19.42 -3.30 -6.25
CA GLY A 31 18.67 -4.56 -6.23
C GLY A 31 18.05 -4.86 -7.59
N HIS A 32 17.77 -6.14 -7.86
CA HIS A 32 17.10 -6.55 -9.11
C HIS A 32 15.68 -5.96 -9.26
N ARG A 33 15.11 -5.47 -8.15
CA ARG A 33 13.83 -4.75 -8.09
C ARG A 33 13.78 -3.86 -6.84
N CYS A 34 12.94 -2.83 -6.85
CA CYS A 34 12.73 -1.91 -5.72
C CYS A 34 12.56 -2.62 -4.37
N GLY A 35 11.65 -3.59 -4.28
CA GLY A 35 11.40 -4.31 -3.02
C GLY A 35 12.61 -5.05 -2.45
N VAL A 36 13.52 -5.53 -3.30
CA VAL A 36 14.77 -6.18 -2.88
C VAL A 36 15.78 -5.14 -2.40
N ALA A 37 15.92 -4.03 -3.14
CA ALA A 37 16.76 -2.91 -2.75
C ALA A 37 16.34 -2.35 -1.37
N LEU A 38 15.03 -2.24 -1.15
CA LEU A 38 14.43 -1.78 0.11
C LEU A 38 14.64 -2.76 1.28
N GLU A 39 14.51 -4.07 1.07
CA GLU A 39 14.77 -5.06 2.13
C GLU A 39 16.23 -5.02 2.60
N ASN A 40 17.18 -4.82 1.68
CA ASN A 40 18.59 -4.61 2.03
C ASN A 40 18.76 -3.39 2.94
N ILE A 41 18.02 -2.31 2.66
CA ILE A 41 18.00 -1.12 3.51
C ILE A 41 17.37 -1.37 4.87
N TYR A 42 16.23 -2.06 4.93
CA TYR A 42 15.61 -2.42 6.21
C TYR A 42 16.53 -3.29 7.08
N ALA A 43 17.29 -4.21 6.47
CA ALA A 43 18.28 -5.01 7.19
C ALA A 43 19.46 -4.15 7.68
N ALA A 44 19.96 -3.21 6.87
CA ALA A 44 21.02 -2.30 7.27
C ALA A 44 20.58 -1.36 8.40
N ALA A 45 19.43 -0.69 8.25
CA ALA A 45 18.86 0.21 9.24
C ALA A 45 18.70 -0.46 10.62
N LYS A 46 18.21 -1.71 10.65
CA LYS A 46 18.08 -2.49 11.90
C LYS A 46 19.43 -2.77 12.57
N LYS A 47 20.47 -3.10 11.79
CA LYS A 47 21.83 -3.32 12.32
C LYS A 47 22.42 -2.04 12.93
N GLU A 48 21.99 -0.89 12.44
CA GLU A 48 22.41 0.43 12.92
C GLU A 48 21.54 0.95 14.09
N GLY A 49 20.61 0.14 14.61
CA GLY A 49 19.77 0.47 15.76
C GLY A 49 18.43 1.11 15.43
N ILE A 50 18.07 1.26 14.15
CA ILE A 50 16.76 1.77 13.74
C ILE A 50 15.73 0.63 13.80
N SER A 51 14.82 0.69 14.76
CA SER A 51 13.75 -0.29 14.88
C SER A 51 12.51 0.12 14.06
N LYS A 52 11.77 -0.89 13.56
CA LYS A 52 10.59 -0.74 12.68
C LYS A 52 10.82 0.22 11.49
N PRO A 53 11.87 0.03 10.69
CA PRO A 53 12.12 0.89 9.54
C PRO A 53 10.95 0.81 8.55
N THR A 54 10.56 1.95 8.01
CA THR A 54 9.46 2.13 7.06
C THR A 54 9.89 3.15 6.02
N VAL A 55 9.69 2.83 4.74
CA VAL A 55 9.92 3.77 3.64
C VAL A 55 8.87 4.88 3.65
N ILE A 56 9.29 6.10 3.37
CA ILE A 56 8.43 7.28 3.23
C ILE A 56 8.49 7.79 1.80
N GLU A 57 9.71 7.98 1.32
CA GLU A 57 9.99 8.42 -0.05
C GLU A 57 10.94 7.44 -0.73
N MET A 58 10.82 7.36 -2.06
CA MET A 58 11.78 6.66 -2.90
C MET A 58 11.92 7.34 -4.25
N MET A 59 13.05 7.08 -4.90
CA MET A 59 13.29 7.48 -6.28
C MET A 59 14.19 6.47 -6.96
N ARG A 60 13.90 6.17 -8.21
CA ARG A 60 14.77 5.39 -9.07
C ARG A 60 15.87 6.29 -9.64
N LEU A 61 17.13 5.87 -9.46
CA LEU A 61 18.33 6.66 -9.75
C LEU A 61 19.10 6.17 -10.99
N ASP A 62 18.93 4.91 -11.37
CA ASP A 62 19.57 4.35 -12.57
C ASP A 62 18.98 4.88 -13.88
N ASP A 63 17.82 5.54 -13.83
CA ASP A 63 17.24 6.25 -14.97
C ASP A 63 17.93 7.62 -15.19
N TRP A 64 18.86 8.02 -14.32
CA TRP A 64 19.61 9.28 -14.42
C TRP A 64 21.07 8.99 -14.79
N ASP A 65 21.41 9.18 -16.07
CA ASP A 65 22.69 8.78 -16.69
C ASP A 65 23.95 9.21 -15.90
N ASP A 66 23.89 10.32 -15.17
CA ASP A 66 25.03 10.91 -14.46
C ASP A 66 24.89 10.89 -12.92
N TYR A 67 23.91 10.15 -12.37
CA TYR A 67 23.75 10.13 -10.92
C TYR A 67 24.97 9.49 -10.24
N LYS A 68 25.57 10.24 -9.31
CA LYS A 68 26.66 9.76 -8.46
C LYS A 68 26.20 9.74 -7.03
N ILE A 69 26.51 8.64 -6.35
CA ILE A 69 26.35 8.54 -4.91
C ILE A 69 27.08 9.72 -4.26
N PRO A 70 26.44 10.49 -3.36
CA PRO A 70 27.08 11.61 -2.71
C PRO A 70 28.39 11.20 -2.03
N GLU A 71 29.45 12.01 -2.15
CA GLU A 71 30.79 11.70 -1.59
C GLU A 71 30.76 11.44 -0.08
N ALA A 72 29.83 12.09 0.62
CA ALA A 72 29.65 11.93 2.06
C ALA A 72 29.03 10.57 2.44
N ALA A 73 28.44 9.83 1.49
CA ALA A 73 27.73 8.60 1.77
C ALA A 73 28.67 7.51 2.31
N ILE A 74 28.20 6.79 3.32
CA ILE A 74 28.92 5.72 3.98
C ILE A 74 28.38 4.39 3.48
N LYS A 75 29.27 3.47 3.09
CA LYS A 75 28.90 2.11 2.72
C LYS A 75 28.46 1.33 3.95
N VAL A 76 27.23 0.83 3.96
CA VAL A 76 26.62 0.08 5.08
C VAL A 76 26.47 -1.41 4.78
N SER A 77 26.50 -1.80 3.50
CA SER A 77 26.53 -3.19 3.03
C SER A 77 27.25 -3.27 1.68
N GLU A 78 27.39 -4.47 1.10
CA GLU A 78 27.96 -4.64 -0.24
C GLU A 78 27.27 -3.76 -1.29
N ASN A 79 25.94 -3.67 -1.21
CA ASN A 79 25.05 -3.05 -2.20
C ASN A 79 24.32 -1.80 -1.67
N SER A 80 24.66 -1.32 -0.47
CA SER A 80 23.90 -0.26 0.18
C SER A 80 24.80 0.79 0.82
N PHE A 81 24.32 2.03 0.76
CA PHE A 81 24.98 3.22 1.27
C PHE A 81 23.97 4.04 2.09
N ARG A 82 24.45 4.89 2.99
CA ARG A 82 23.61 5.88 3.69
C ARG A 82 24.26 7.25 3.71
N LEU A 83 23.49 8.31 3.74
CA LEU A 83 24.04 9.62 4.09
C LEU A 83 24.41 9.68 5.58
N PRO A 84 25.47 10.42 5.95
CA PRO A 84 25.79 10.66 7.34
C PRO A 84 24.74 11.59 7.94
N GLY A 85 24.31 11.29 9.16
CA GLY A 85 23.29 12.05 9.86
C GLY A 85 21.96 11.31 9.96
N THR A 86 21.19 11.70 10.97
CA THR A 86 19.84 11.20 11.23
C THR A 86 19.03 12.40 11.72
N ASP A 87 18.00 12.76 10.97
CA ASP A 87 17.08 13.81 11.40
C ASP A 87 16.11 13.22 12.40
N THR A 88 16.07 13.80 13.61
CA THR A 88 15.31 13.22 14.73
C THR A 88 14.02 13.98 15.00
N PHE A 89 13.01 13.26 15.49
CA PHE A 89 11.73 13.83 15.87
C PHE A 89 11.15 13.12 17.10
N SER A 90 10.26 13.81 17.82
CA SER A 90 9.58 13.21 18.97
C SER A 90 8.46 12.28 18.50
N LEU A 91 8.48 11.02 18.97
CA LEU A 91 7.41 10.05 18.70
C LEU A 91 6.09 10.42 19.39
N ASN A 92 6.15 11.25 20.43
CA ASN A 92 4.99 11.69 21.20
C ASN A 92 4.41 13.02 20.69
N SER A 93 4.88 13.51 19.53
CA SER A 93 4.30 14.72 18.94
C SER A 93 2.88 14.43 18.43
N PRO A 94 1.89 15.30 18.73
CA PRO A 94 0.54 15.16 18.20
C PRO A 94 0.47 15.35 16.67
N SER A 95 1.53 15.82 16.03
CA SER A 95 1.66 16.02 14.58
C SER A 95 2.27 14.79 13.90
N GLN A 96 1.69 13.60 14.09
CA GLN A 96 2.19 12.42 13.39
C GLN A 96 1.93 12.57 11.89
N VAL A 97 3.01 12.61 11.11
CA VAL A 97 2.96 12.65 9.64
C VAL A 97 2.44 11.32 9.12
N PHE A 98 1.47 11.38 8.20
CA PHE A 98 0.93 10.23 7.49
C PHE A 98 2.06 9.41 6.86
N THR A 99 2.02 8.11 7.06
CA THR A 99 2.99 7.17 6.49
C THR A 99 2.29 6.38 5.39
N PRO A 100 2.77 6.41 4.13
CA PRO A 100 2.14 5.68 3.05
C PRO A 100 2.11 4.19 3.37
N PRO A 101 1.00 3.49 3.07
CA PRO A 101 0.92 2.06 3.31
C PRO A 101 1.94 1.26 2.52
N LYS A 102 2.35 0.11 3.06
CA LYS A 102 3.23 -0.83 2.35
C LYS A 102 2.71 -1.13 0.94
N GLY A 103 3.64 -1.14 -0.01
CA GLY A 103 3.37 -1.27 -1.43
C GLY A 103 3.40 0.07 -2.17
N ILE A 104 3.37 1.20 -1.44
CA ILE A 104 3.51 2.54 -2.00
C ILE A 104 4.54 3.33 -1.18
N ALA A 105 5.30 4.21 -1.84
CA ALA A 105 5.98 5.31 -1.18
C ALA A 105 5.89 6.59 -2.02
N PHE A 106 6.03 7.75 -1.39
CA PHE A 106 6.07 9.01 -2.12
C PHE A 106 7.28 9.07 -3.04
N SER A 107 7.16 9.80 -4.14
CA SER A 107 8.31 10.19 -4.95
C SER A 107 9.05 11.35 -4.27
N THR A 108 10.33 11.53 -4.60
CA THR A 108 11.05 12.77 -4.27
C THR A 108 10.74 13.90 -5.24
N GLU A 109 9.96 13.63 -6.29
CA GLU A 109 9.45 14.66 -7.21
C GLU A 109 8.39 15.52 -6.50
N GLU A 110 8.52 16.85 -6.64
CA GLU A 110 7.55 17.79 -6.09
C GLU A 110 6.18 17.58 -6.76
N GLY A 111 5.16 17.34 -5.95
CA GLY A 111 3.76 17.26 -6.40
C GLY A 111 3.05 18.62 -6.34
N ASP A 112 1.76 18.61 -6.66
CA ASP A 112 0.90 19.80 -6.60
C ASP A 112 0.59 20.22 -5.14
N PHE A 113 0.78 19.31 -4.19
CA PHE A 113 0.40 19.45 -2.80
C PHE A 113 1.45 18.86 -1.85
N GLU A 114 1.46 19.34 -0.60
CA GLU A 114 2.33 18.84 0.48
C GLU A 114 1.75 17.58 1.13
N SER A 115 2.57 16.53 1.30
CA SER A 115 2.12 15.22 1.83
C SER A 115 1.53 15.30 3.25
N GLU A 116 1.85 16.36 4.01
CA GLU A 116 1.29 16.67 5.33
C GLU A 116 -0.24 16.94 5.31
N LEU A 117 -0.81 17.22 4.14
CA LEU A 117 -2.25 17.41 3.97
C LEU A 117 -3.01 16.08 4.03
N ILE A 118 -2.34 14.95 3.76
CA ILE A 118 -2.94 13.62 3.84
C ILE A 118 -3.13 13.25 5.33
N LYS A 119 -4.39 13.01 5.70
CA LYS A 119 -4.78 12.66 7.08
C LYS A 119 -5.81 11.54 7.06
N GLU A 120 -5.78 10.71 8.10
CA GLU A 120 -6.83 9.70 8.29
C GLU A 120 -8.21 10.36 8.38
N GLY A 121 -9.17 9.80 7.66
CA GLY A 121 -10.50 10.36 7.53
C GLY A 121 -11.26 9.68 6.40
N PHE A 122 -12.54 10.03 6.26
CA PHE A 122 -13.35 9.49 5.17
C PHE A 122 -14.28 10.53 4.58
N VAL A 123 -14.66 10.29 3.33
CA VAL A 123 -15.76 10.97 2.64
C VAL A 123 -16.82 9.94 2.28
N ALA A 124 -18.07 10.39 2.30
CA ALA A 124 -19.22 9.58 1.98
C ALA A 124 -20.09 10.39 1.03
N TYR A 125 -20.33 9.83 -0.16
CA TYR A 125 -21.07 10.47 -1.23
C TYR A 125 -22.49 9.90 -1.27
N THR A 126 -23.45 10.78 -1.54
CA THR A 126 -24.81 10.35 -1.83
C THR A 126 -24.86 9.55 -3.12
N LYS A 127 -25.97 8.85 -3.34
CA LYS A 127 -26.25 8.05 -4.53
C LYS A 127 -25.87 8.79 -5.82
N ASP A 128 -25.05 8.17 -6.66
CA ASP A 128 -24.66 8.68 -7.98
C ASP A 128 -25.77 8.49 -9.03
N GLU A 129 -25.46 8.77 -10.30
CA GLU A 129 -26.39 8.61 -11.43
C GLU A 129 -26.74 7.14 -11.74
N ASN A 130 -25.86 6.20 -11.37
CA ASN A 130 -26.06 4.76 -11.56
C ASN A 130 -26.80 4.11 -10.40
N GLY A 131 -27.04 4.85 -9.32
CA GLY A 131 -27.71 4.33 -8.16
C GLY A 131 -26.78 3.74 -7.09
N VAL A 132 -25.51 4.08 -7.10
CA VAL A 132 -24.48 3.57 -6.20
C VAL A 132 -24.12 4.63 -5.16
N TYR A 133 -24.10 4.24 -3.89
CA TYR A 133 -23.50 5.02 -2.81
C TYR A 133 -22.01 4.72 -2.74
N GLU A 134 -21.20 5.76 -2.58
CA GLU A 134 -19.74 5.64 -2.54
C GLU A 134 -19.17 6.16 -1.22
N PHE A 135 -18.17 5.46 -0.71
CA PHE A 135 -17.41 5.86 0.46
C PHE A 135 -15.92 5.65 0.16
N GLN A 136 -15.09 6.57 0.62
CA GLN A 136 -13.63 6.46 0.52
C GLN A 136 -12.97 6.85 1.84
N MET A 137 -11.96 6.09 2.25
CA MET A 137 -11.24 6.30 3.49
C MET A 137 -9.73 6.13 3.31
N VAL A 138 -9.00 7.09 3.87
CA VAL A 138 -7.54 7.04 3.99
C VAL A 138 -7.21 6.54 5.40
N VAL A 139 -6.30 5.57 5.46
CA VAL A 139 -5.82 4.96 6.71
C VAL A 139 -4.30 4.94 6.68
N ASP A 140 -3.67 5.29 7.80
CA ASP A 140 -2.22 5.26 7.94
C ASP A 140 -1.70 3.81 7.86
N ASN A 141 -0.49 3.64 7.34
CA ASN A 141 0.20 2.35 7.22
C ASN A 141 0.11 1.48 8.47
N SER A 142 0.20 2.09 9.66
CA SER A 142 0.21 1.37 10.93
C SER A 142 -1.12 0.64 11.25
N ARG A 143 -2.23 1.04 10.63
CA ARG A 143 -3.58 0.55 10.93
C ARG A 143 -4.32 -0.01 9.72
N LEU A 144 -3.87 0.26 8.50
CA LEU A 144 -4.60 -0.07 7.26
C LEU A 144 -5.12 -1.51 7.22
N ILE A 145 -4.25 -2.50 7.40
CA ILE A 145 -4.63 -3.92 7.28
C ILE A 145 -5.67 -4.30 8.35
N GLU A 146 -5.45 -3.86 9.59
CA GLU A 146 -6.40 -4.13 10.69
C GLU A 146 -7.77 -3.48 10.42
N VAL A 147 -7.76 -2.23 9.97
CA VAL A 147 -8.98 -1.48 9.64
C VAL A 147 -9.69 -2.09 8.44
N PHE A 148 -8.97 -2.54 7.42
CA PHE A 148 -9.55 -3.22 6.27
C PHE A 148 -10.27 -4.51 6.68
N PHE A 149 -9.64 -5.34 7.50
CA PHE A 149 -10.31 -6.53 8.05
C PHE A 149 -11.52 -6.18 8.92
N LYS A 150 -11.50 -5.09 9.68
CA LYS A 150 -12.68 -4.60 10.41
C LYS A 150 -13.78 -4.16 9.45
N CYS A 151 -13.45 -3.46 8.37
CA CYS A 151 -14.41 -3.05 7.34
C CYS A 151 -15.04 -4.26 6.64
N ALA A 152 -14.26 -5.30 6.34
CA ALA A 152 -14.77 -6.54 5.75
C ALA A 152 -15.76 -7.26 6.70
N ASN A 153 -15.66 -7.04 8.01
CA ASN A 153 -16.64 -7.56 8.97
C ASN A 153 -17.94 -6.74 9.04
N PHE A 154 -18.00 -5.55 8.43
CA PHE A 154 -19.20 -4.72 8.40
C PHE A 154 -20.11 -5.02 7.21
N ILE A 155 -19.60 -5.72 6.20
CA ILE A 155 -20.36 -6.16 5.03
C ILE A 155 -20.64 -7.65 5.14
N GLU A 156 -21.91 -8.04 5.25
CA GLU A 156 -22.34 -9.42 5.44
C GLU A 156 -23.61 -9.69 4.64
N PRO A 157 -23.78 -10.88 4.05
CA PRO A 157 -22.78 -11.95 3.94
C PRO A 157 -21.68 -11.58 2.91
N VAL A 158 -20.48 -12.11 3.09
CA VAL A 158 -19.44 -12.12 2.04
C VAL A 158 -19.51 -13.43 1.27
N ASP A 159 -19.54 -13.36 -0.06
CA ASP A 159 -19.67 -14.52 -0.95
C ASP A 159 -18.57 -14.60 -2.02
N SER A 160 -17.73 -13.57 -2.18
CA SER A 160 -16.61 -13.63 -3.12
C SER A 160 -15.46 -12.69 -2.76
N LEU A 161 -14.27 -13.04 -3.21
CA LEU A 161 -13.08 -12.19 -3.28
C LEU A 161 -12.67 -12.06 -4.75
N LEU A 162 -12.54 -10.84 -5.24
CA LEU A 162 -11.90 -10.54 -6.50
C LEU A 162 -10.55 -9.88 -6.28
N ILE A 163 -9.61 -10.17 -7.16
CA ILE A 163 -8.25 -9.65 -7.14
C ILE A 163 -7.95 -9.08 -8.52
N GLU A 164 -7.62 -7.80 -8.56
CA GLU A 164 -7.22 -7.13 -9.79
C GLU A 164 -5.70 -6.92 -9.80
N MET A 165 -5.05 -7.35 -10.88
CA MET A 165 -3.61 -7.23 -11.07
C MET A 165 -3.32 -6.12 -12.08
N MET A 166 -2.69 -5.04 -11.60
CA MET A 166 -2.55 -3.79 -12.33
C MET A 166 -1.65 -3.88 -13.56
N GLU A 167 -1.90 -3.04 -14.58
CA GLU A 167 -1.13 -3.05 -15.82
C GLU A 167 0.34 -2.68 -15.63
N HIS A 168 0.59 -1.69 -14.79
CA HIS A 168 1.92 -1.17 -14.52
C HIS A 168 2.79 -2.15 -13.72
N TRP A 169 2.24 -3.31 -13.32
CA TRP A 169 3.03 -4.45 -12.88
C TRP A 169 3.60 -5.20 -14.07
N GLU A 170 4.87 -4.91 -14.37
CA GLU A 170 5.62 -5.46 -15.52
C GLU A 170 5.04 -5.03 -16.89
N MET A 171 4.28 -3.94 -16.94
CA MET A 171 3.71 -3.35 -18.17
C MET A 171 2.87 -4.36 -18.99
N ARG A 172 2.02 -5.14 -18.30
CA ARG A 172 1.14 -6.15 -18.90
C ARG A 172 -0.31 -5.67 -18.88
N THR A 173 -1.23 -6.39 -19.52
CA THR A 173 -2.67 -6.07 -19.46
C THR A 173 -3.22 -6.29 -18.04
N PRO A 174 -4.17 -5.45 -17.56
CA PRO A 174 -4.87 -5.72 -16.31
C PRO A 174 -5.56 -7.08 -16.33
N GLU A 175 -5.61 -7.74 -15.17
CA GLU A 175 -6.31 -9.02 -15.02
C GLU A 175 -7.20 -9.00 -13.80
N LEU A 176 -8.44 -9.47 -13.95
CA LEU A 176 -9.37 -9.64 -12.84
C LEU A 176 -9.55 -11.14 -12.57
N TRP A 177 -9.38 -11.53 -11.32
CA TRP A 177 -9.47 -12.92 -10.85
C TRP A 177 -10.54 -13.04 -9.78
N ALA A 178 -11.44 -14.02 -9.90
CA ALA A 178 -12.50 -14.26 -8.94
C ALA A 178 -12.28 -15.58 -8.19
N GLY A 179 -12.19 -15.50 -6.86
CA GLY A 179 -12.02 -16.65 -5.98
C GLY A 179 -13.33 -17.39 -5.76
N LYS A 180 -13.79 -18.15 -6.77
CA LYS A 180 -15.06 -18.88 -6.73
C LYS A 180 -15.13 -19.93 -5.62
N ALA A 181 -13.99 -20.40 -5.13
CA ALA A 181 -13.89 -21.33 -4.00
C ALA A 181 -13.98 -20.63 -2.62
N LEU A 182 -13.78 -19.31 -2.54
CA LEU A 182 -13.84 -18.52 -1.31
C LEU A 182 -15.26 -18.03 -1.06
N CYS A 183 -16.12 -18.93 -0.61
CA CYS A 183 -17.57 -18.72 -0.48
C CYS A 183 -17.99 -18.13 0.87
N SER A 184 -17.05 -17.79 1.76
CA SER A 184 -17.36 -17.22 3.06
C SER A 184 -16.38 -16.14 3.48
N LYS A 185 -16.86 -15.20 4.29
CA LYS A 185 -16.03 -14.17 4.92
C LYS A 185 -14.79 -14.75 5.61
N LYS A 186 -14.94 -15.87 6.32
CA LYS A 186 -13.83 -16.49 7.05
C LYS A 186 -12.73 -16.95 6.09
N GLU A 187 -13.08 -17.67 5.03
CA GLU A 187 -12.14 -18.16 4.03
C GLU A 187 -11.44 -17.01 3.32
N VAL A 188 -12.18 -15.95 2.95
CA VAL A 188 -11.61 -14.72 2.37
C VAL A 188 -10.59 -14.09 3.32
N LEU A 189 -10.94 -13.89 4.60
CA LEU A 189 -10.04 -13.28 5.57
C LEU A 189 -8.82 -14.16 5.90
N ASP A 190 -8.96 -15.48 5.90
CA ASP A 190 -7.87 -16.40 6.16
C ASP A 190 -6.90 -16.44 4.97
N PHE A 191 -7.40 -16.47 3.73
CA PHE A 191 -6.61 -16.32 2.51
C PHE A 191 -5.78 -15.02 2.52
N LEU A 192 -6.41 -13.89 2.83
CA LEU A 192 -5.72 -12.59 2.84
C LEU A 192 -4.63 -12.49 3.93
N LYS A 193 -4.78 -13.19 5.05
CA LYS A 193 -3.74 -13.26 6.09
C LYS A 193 -2.59 -14.17 5.66
N GLU A 194 -2.90 -15.31 5.05
CA GLU A 194 -1.89 -16.26 4.56
C GLU A 194 -1.02 -15.66 3.46
N HIS A 195 -1.64 -14.91 2.54
CA HIS A 195 -0.99 -14.29 1.38
C HIS A 195 -0.83 -12.77 1.52
N GLN A 196 -0.64 -12.27 2.75
CA GLN A 196 -0.62 -10.84 3.05
C GLN A 196 0.41 -10.05 2.20
N SER A 197 1.61 -10.59 2.00
CA SER A 197 2.65 -9.91 1.20
C SER A 197 2.31 -9.81 -0.28
N ASP A 198 1.56 -10.79 -0.79
CA ASP A 198 1.20 -10.90 -2.20
C ASP A 198 -0.05 -10.11 -2.55
N THR A 199 -0.87 -9.82 -1.54
CA THR A 199 -2.16 -9.15 -1.67
C THR A 199 -2.13 -7.76 -1.01
N LEU A 200 -2.36 -7.70 0.30
CA LEU A 200 -2.56 -6.48 1.07
C LEU A 200 -1.38 -5.51 0.99
N GLU A 201 -0.15 -6.03 1.02
CA GLU A 201 1.09 -5.22 1.01
C GLU A 201 1.67 -4.98 -0.39
N ASN A 202 1.10 -5.61 -1.43
CA ASN A 202 1.59 -5.50 -2.79
C ASN A 202 0.98 -4.29 -3.49
N GLY A 203 1.78 -3.31 -3.88
CA GLY A 203 1.30 -2.09 -4.55
C GLY A 203 0.63 -2.32 -5.90
N PHE A 204 0.78 -3.51 -6.49
CA PHE A 204 0.29 -3.84 -7.82
C PHE A 204 -1.04 -4.61 -7.84
N VAL A 205 -1.67 -4.75 -6.68
CA VAL A 205 -2.86 -5.57 -6.48
C VAL A 205 -3.96 -4.77 -5.80
N GLU A 206 -5.14 -4.80 -6.41
CA GLU A 206 -6.40 -4.39 -5.77
C GLU A 206 -7.17 -5.61 -5.27
N LEU A 207 -7.88 -5.42 -4.17
CA LEU A 207 -8.72 -6.44 -3.55
C LEU A 207 -10.16 -5.96 -3.50
N ILE A 208 -11.11 -6.84 -3.84
CA ILE A 208 -12.53 -6.55 -3.79
C ILE A 208 -13.23 -7.67 -3.00
N VAL A 209 -13.72 -7.35 -1.81
CA VAL A 209 -14.57 -8.24 -1.02
C VAL A 209 -16.02 -7.95 -1.39
N HIS A 210 -16.68 -8.93 -2.01
CA HIS A 210 -18.05 -8.79 -2.49
C HIS A 210 -19.07 -9.27 -1.46
N SER A 211 -20.20 -8.58 -1.42
CA SER A 211 -21.42 -9.01 -0.75
C SER A 211 -22.61 -8.84 -1.69
N PRO A 212 -23.51 -9.83 -1.79
CA PRO A 212 -24.63 -9.76 -2.73
C PRO A 212 -25.69 -8.75 -2.28
N ILE A 213 -25.69 -8.33 -1.00
CA ILE A 213 -26.63 -7.33 -0.50
C ILE A 213 -26.29 -5.96 -1.09
N GLY A 214 -27.20 -5.43 -1.91
CA GLY A 214 -26.99 -4.15 -2.58
C GLY A 214 -25.77 -4.15 -3.50
N LEU A 215 -25.36 -5.32 -4.02
CA LEU A 215 -24.17 -5.49 -4.86
C LEU A 215 -22.93 -4.79 -4.27
N THR A 216 -22.73 -5.00 -2.96
CA THR A 216 -21.75 -4.25 -2.19
C THR A 216 -20.33 -4.74 -2.48
N ASN A 217 -19.44 -3.79 -2.79
CA ASN A 217 -18.02 -4.04 -3.02
C ASN A 217 -17.19 -3.22 -2.03
N LEU A 218 -16.50 -3.91 -1.12
CA LEU A 218 -15.47 -3.29 -0.29
C LEU A 218 -14.11 -3.48 -0.97
N ARG A 219 -13.46 -2.38 -1.35
CA ARG A 219 -12.19 -2.41 -2.07
C ARG A 219 -11.02 -1.95 -1.19
N LEU A 220 -9.88 -2.59 -1.37
CA LEU A 220 -8.58 -2.01 -1.07
C LEU A 220 -7.89 -1.74 -2.41
N CYS A 221 -7.85 -0.48 -2.82
CA CYS A 221 -7.31 -0.09 -4.13
C CYS A 221 -5.78 -0.19 -4.18
N GLU A 222 -5.21 -0.04 -5.37
CA GLU A 222 -3.76 -0.06 -5.62
C GLU A 222 -3.04 1.04 -4.84
N HIS A 223 -3.69 2.20 -4.69
CA HIS A 223 -3.27 3.34 -3.87
C HIS A 223 -3.56 3.16 -2.37
N LYS A 224 -3.95 1.95 -1.95
CA LYS A 224 -4.17 1.50 -0.57
C LYS A 224 -5.20 2.33 0.22
N LYS A 225 -6.24 2.80 -0.48
CA LYS A 225 -7.45 3.39 0.12
C LYS A 225 -8.50 2.30 0.32
N ILE A 226 -9.31 2.47 1.35
CA ILE A 226 -10.49 1.62 1.57
C ILE A 226 -11.69 2.31 0.93
N GLN A 227 -12.37 1.61 0.02
CA GLN A 227 -13.55 2.12 -0.67
C GLN A 227 -14.74 1.18 -0.47
N LEU A 228 -15.94 1.72 -0.40
CA LEU A 228 -17.18 0.93 -0.40
C LEU A 228 -18.12 1.48 -1.48
N HIS A 229 -18.55 0.60 -2.37
CA HIS A 229 -19.62 0.86 -3.33
C HIS A 229 -20.81 -0.04 -3.01
N THR A 230 -22.01 0.52 -2.91
CA THR A 230 -23.23 -0.26 -2.62
C THR A 230 -24.47 0.44 -3.15
N GLU A 231 -25.43 -0.31 -3.66
CA GLU A 231 -26.76 0.20 -4.00
C GLU A 231 -27.68 0.27 -2.77
N SER A 232 -27.30 -0.35 -1.66
CA SER A 232 -28.10 -0.40 -0.43
C SER A 232 -27.79 0.75 0.51
N LEU A 233 -28.77 1.65 0.68
CA LEU A 233 -28.70 2.73 1.66
C LEU A 233 -28.55 2.23 3.10
N GLU A 234 -29.11 1.05 3.41
CA GLU A 234 -28.99 0.46 4.74
C GLU A 234 -27.55 0.03 5.04
N VAL A 235 -26.91 -0.68 4.10
CA VAL A 235 -25.50 -1.09 4.20
C VAL A 235 -24.60 0.14 4.27
N PHE A 236 -24.86 1.15 3.44
CA PHE A 236 -24.08 2.38 3.44
C PHE A 236 -24.11 3.10 4.79
N ASN A 237 -25.31 3.30 5.35
CA ASN A 237 -25.49 3.97 6.63
C ASN A 237 -24.92 3.17 7.82
N SER A 238 -25.05 1.84 7.80
CA SER A 238 -24.51 0.98 8.86
C SER A 238 -22.97 0.96 8.81
N PHE A 239 -22.39 0.90 7.61
CA PHE A 239 -20.96 0.95 7.40
C PHE A 239 -20.35 2.26 7.91
N ILE A 240 -20.93 3.42 7.57
CA ILE A 240 -20.47 4.72 8.06
C ILE A 240 -20.48 4.78 9.60
N ARG A 241 -21.57 4.32 10.23
CA ARG A 241 -21.64 4.28 11.71
C ARG A 241 -20.55 3.39 12.31
N ALA A 242 -20.30 2.23 11.69
CA ALA A 242 -19.25 1.32 12.14
C ALA A 242 -17.85 1.95 12.00
N VAL A 243 -17.57 2.64 10.89
CA VAL A 243 -16.32 3.38 10.67
C VAL A 243 -16.14 4.52 11.69
N ILE A 244 -17.19 5.29 11.99
CA ILE A 244 -17.14 6.33 13.03
C ILE A 244 -16.80 5.70 14.40
N ASN A 245 -17.35 4.52 14.71
CA ASN A 245 -17.02 3.80 15.95
C ASN A 245 -15.57 3.29 15.99
N LEU A 246 -14.89 3.17 14.83
CA LEU A 246 -13.44 2.91 14.76
C LEU A 246 -12.59 4.17 15.00
N GLY A 247 -13.22 5.33 15.21
CA GLY A 247 -12.57 6.59 15.53
C GLY A 247 -12.28 7.49 14.33
N PHE A 248 -12.72 7.11 13.12
CA PHE A 248 -12.57 7.95 11.94
C PHE A 248 -13.61 9.08 11.92
N LYS A 249 -13.22 10.22 11.36
CA LYS A 249 -14.09 11.39 11.20
C LYS A 249 -14.39 11.59 9.72
N GLN A 250 -15.64 11.96 9.44
CA GLN A 250 -16.01 12.41 8.11
C GLN A 250 -15.36 13.78 7.84
N THR A 251 -14.77 13.93 6.67
CA THR A 251 -14.21 15.19 6.19
C THR A 251 -14.99 15.67 4.95
N ARG A 252 -14.82 16.95 4.60
CA ARG A 252 -15.34 17.49 3.34
C ARG A 252 -14.37 17.19 2.19
N ASP A 253 -13.09 17.43 2.45
CA ASP A 253 -12.00 17.20 1.52
C ASP A 253 -11.19 16.01 2.04
N LEU A 254 -10.82 15.09 1.15
CA LEU A 254 -9.99 13.93 1.47
C LEU A 254 -8.76 13.92 0.58
N TYR A 255 -7.69 14.54 1.05
CA TYR A 255 -6.37 14.39 0.42
C TYR A 255 -5.91 12.94 0.56
N ASN A 256 -5.56 12.34 -0.56
CA ASN A 256 -5.05 10.99 -0.67
C ASN A 256 -3.93 10.96 -1.72
N ILE A 257 -3.28 9.81 -1.87
CA ILE A 257 -2.07 9.65 -2.71
C ILE A 257 -2.31 10.00 -4.19
N GLU A 258 -3.55 9.95 -4.69
CA GLU A 258 -3.88 10.30 -6.09
C GLU A 258 -4.05 11.80 -6.32
N TYR A 259 -4.18 12.62 -5.27
CA TYR A 259 -4.43 14.06 -5.40
C TYR A 259 -3.13 14.84 -5.63
N GLY A 260 -2.55 14.70 -6.83
CA GLY A 260 -1.39 15.50 -7.27
C GLY A 260 -0.07 15.13 -6.58
N TYR A 261 0.00 13.96 -5.93
CA TYR A 261 1.25 13.45 -5.34
C TYR A 261 1.90 12.42 -6.27
N HIS A 262 3.15 12.66 -6.66
CA HIS A 262 3.95 11.64 -7.31
C HIS A 262 4.30 10.53 -6.32
N HIS A 263 4.17 9.29 -6.75
CA HIS A 263 4.40 8.13 -5.90
C HIS A 263 4.83 6.92 -6.73
N TRP A 264 5.36 5.93 -6.04
CA TRP A 264 5.88 4.71 -6.63
C TRP A 264 5.16 3.50 -6.05
N HIS A 265 4.79 2.57 -6.91
CA HIS A 265 4.31 1.25 -6.51
C HIS A 265 5.48 0.27 -6.39
N TYR A 266 5.44 -0.58 -5.39
CA TYR A 266 6.38 -1.66 -5.24
C TYR A 266 5.72 -2.90 -4.64
N ARG A 267 6.35 -4.06 -4.80
CA ARG A 267 5.99 -5.28 -4.07
C ARG A 267 7.07 -5.61 -3.03
N PRO A 268 6.69 -6.13 -1.86
CA PRO A 268 7.67 -6.62 -0.88
C PRO A 268 8.65 -7.62 -1.50
N SER A 269 9.89 -7.67 -0.98
CA SER A 269 10.93 -8.58 -1.49
C SER A 269 10.49 -10.04 -1.55
N LYS A 270 9.74 -10.48 -0.54
CA LYS A 270 9.20 -11.84 -0.38
C LYS A 270 7.92 -12.10 -1.17
N SER A 271 7.31 -11.08 -1.74
CA SER A 271 6.12 -11.26 -2.54
C SER A 271 6.47 -11.96 -3.85
N LEU A 272 5.56 -12.80 -4.33
CA LEU A 272 5.60 -13.47 -5.62
C LEU A 272 5.70 -12.44 -6.76
N ASN A 273 6.35 -12.85 -7.85
CA ASN A 273 6.26 -12.11 -9.11
C ASN A 273 4.89 -12.33 -9.77
N ARG A 274 4.63 -11.64 -10.88
CA ARG A 274 3.31 -11.68 -11.52
C ARG A 274 2.93 -13.10 -11.94
N ASP A 275 3.84 -13.83 -12.58
CA ASP A 275 3.61 -15.19 -13.07
C ASP A 275 3.45 -16.20 -11.92
N GLU A 276 4.26 -16.08 -10.87
CA GLU A 276 4.15 -16.89 -9.67
C GLU A 276 2.81 -16.64 -8.94
N PHE A 277 2.36 -15.39 -8.87
CA PHE A 277 1.07 -15.05 -8.26
C PHE A 277 -0.09 -15.54 -9.12
N THR A 278 -0.03 -15.40 -10.44
CA THR A 278 -0.99 -16.00 -11.36
C THR A 278 -1.09 -17.52 -11.16
N GLN A 279 0.03 -18.22 -11.02
CA GLN A 279 0.03 -19.66 -10.77
C GLN A 279 -0.60 -19.99 -9.41
N LEU A 280 -0.28 -19.23 -8.35
CA LEU A 280 -0.92 -19.38 -7.03
C LEU A 280 -2.45 -19.23 -7.12
N LEU A 281 -2.94 -18.23 -7.86
CA LEU A 281 -4.37 -18.01 -8.04
C LEU A 281 -5.03 -19.19 -8.77
N MET A 282 -4.40 -19.71 -9.82
CA MET A 282 -4.87 -20.92 -10.51
C MET A 282 -4.90 -22.15 -9.58
N ASP A 283 -3.85 -22.35 -8.78
CA ASP A 283 -3.74 -23.48 -7.85
C ASP A 283 -4.79 -23.41 -6.72
N LEU A 284 -5.32 -22.22 -6.44
CA LEU A 284 -6.36 -21.95 -5.46
C LEU A 284 -7.76 -21.76 -6.08
N ASP A 285 -7.96 -22.27 -7.31
CA ASP A 285 -9.24 -22.25 -8.03
C ASP A 285 -9.83 -20.84 -8.24
N PHE A 286 -8.99 -19.81 -8.39
CA PHE A 286 -9.44 -18.53 -8.91
C PHE A 286 -9.66 -18.60 -10.42
N GLU A 287 -10.75 -18.01 -10.88
CA GLU A 287 -11.05 -17.90 -12.31
C GLU A 287 -10.70 -16.52 -12.83
N LYS A 288 -9.92 -16.46 -13.90
CA LYS A 288 -9.66 -15.22 -14.64
C LYS A 288 -10.92 -14.80 -15.37
N LEU A 289 -11.41 -13.59 -15.07
CA LEU A 289 -12.56 -13.00 -15.73
C LEU A 289 -12.11 -12.28 -17.00
N ASN A 290 -12.86 -12.46 -18.09
CA ASN A 290 -12.68 -11.67 -19.29
C ASN A 290 -13.29 -10.30 -19.06
N LEU A 291 -12.45 -9.27 -19.00
CA LEU A 291 -12.91 -7.89 -19.11
C LEU A 291 -13.23 -7.66 -20.59
N GLU A 292 -14.51 -7.75 -20.97
CA GLU A 292 -14.94 -7.19 -22.25
C GLU A 292 -14.84 -5.66 -22.11
N ILE A 293 -13.82 -5.07 -22.73
CA ILE A 293 -13.63 -3.62 -22.85
C ILE A 293 -14.42 -3.12 -24.06
#